data_AF-A0A838KS10-F1
#
_entry.id   AF-A0A838KS10-F1
#
_cell.length_a   1.000
_cell.length_b   1.000
_cell.length_c   1.000
_cell.angle_alpha   90.00
_cell.angle_beta   90.00
_cell.angle_gamma   90.00
#
_symmetry.space_group_name_H-M   'P 1'
#
loop_
_entity.id
_entity.type
_entity.pdbx_description
1 polymer ?
#
loop_
_entity_poly.entity_id
_entity_poly.type
_entity_poly.pdbx_seq_one_letter_code
_entity_poly.pdbx_strand_id
1 'polypeptide(L)'
;RVPDEETQLALREAVAALGYNVTPVLDRNYFRSIYFREPGGVLFEIATDPPGFAVDEDSEHLGEDLKLPPWLETRRDRLEEVLPPLRVPDGEGL
;
A
#
# COMPACT_ATOMS: atom_id res chain seq x y z
N ARG A 1 9.32 -6.57 -3.59
CA ARG A 1 9.27 -5.25 -4.25
C ARG A 1 9.68 -5.42 -5.70
N VAL A 2 9.14 -4.61 -6.60
CA VAL A 2 9.43 -4.64 -8.04
C VAL A 2 9.54 -3.20 -8.57
N PRO A 3 10.38 -2.94 -9.58
CA PRO A 3 10.67 -1.57 -10.01
C PRO A 3 9.48 -0.86 -10.66
N ASP A 4 8.56 -1.58 -11.30
CA ASP A 4 7.48 -1.00 -12.10
C ASP A 4 6.29 -1.96 -12.26
N GLU A 5 5.22 -1.44 -12.87
CA GLU A 5 3.98 -2.18 -13.16
C GLU A 5 4.19 -3.32 -14.16
N GLU A 6 5.07 -3.13 -15.15
CA GLU A 6 5.37 -4.14 -16.15
C GLU A 6 5.97 -5.39 -15.49
N THR A 7 6.95 -5.19 -14.61
CA THR A 7 7.58 -6.25 -13.83
C THR A 7 6.57 -6.91 -12.89
N GLN A 8 5.69 -6.14 -12.26
CA GLN A 8 4.62 -6.70 -11.43
C GLN A 8 3.69 -7.60 -12.23
N LEU A 9 3.24 -7.13 -13.40
CA LEU A 9 2.33 -7.88 -14.27
C LEU A 9 2.96 -9.18 -14.74
N ALA A 10 4.23 -9.15 -15.17
CA ALA A 10 4.97 -10.35 -15.56
C ALA A 10 5.03 -11.38 -14.41
N LEU A 11 5.28 -10.93 -13.18
CA LEU A 11 5.29 -11.80 -12.01
C LEU A 11 3.90 -12.31 -11.63
N ARG A 12 2.86 -11.48 -11.79
CA ARG A 12 1.47 -11.92 -11.59
C ARG A 12 1.13 -13.09 -12.50
N GLU A 13 1.45 -12.99 -13.79
CA GLU A 13 1.22 -14.05 -14.76
C GLU A 13 2.04 -15.31 -14.43
N ALA A 14 3.30 -15.15 -14.02
CA ALA A 14 4.14 -16.27 -13.59
C ALA A 14 3.56 -16.98 -12.35
N VAL A 15 3.10 -16.24 -11.34
CA VAL A 15 2.47 -16.78 -10.14
C VAL A 15 1.16 -17.50 -10.47
N ALA A 16 0.33 -16.92 -11.35
CA ALA A 16 -0.89 -17.56 -11.81
C ALA A 16 -0.61 -18.87 -12.58
N ALA A 17 0.42 -18.88 -13.43
CA ALA A 17 0.83 -20.06 -14.18
C ALA A 17 1.34 -21.21 -13.29
N LEU A 18 1.83 -20.89 -12.08
CA LEU A 18 2.17 -21.88 -11.05
C LEU A 18 0.95 -22.46 -10.31
N GLY A 19 -0.26 -22.03 -10.63
CA GLY A 19 -1.51 -22.51 -10.04
C GLY A 19 -1.93 -21.77 -8.76
N TYR A 20 -1.24 -20.69 -8.39
CA TYR A 20 -1.63 -19.87 -7.25
C TYR A 20 -2.84 -18.99 -7.58
N ASN A 21 -3.72 -18.82 -6.60
CA ASN A 21 -4.82 -17.86 -6.70
C ASN A 21 -4.32 -16.45 -6.37
N VAL A 22 -3.84 -15.74 -7.41
CA VAL A 22 -3.37 -14.36 -7.31
C VAL A 22 -4.48 -13.36 -7.59
N THR A 23 -4.53 -12.26 -6.82
CA THR A 23 -5.52 -11.20 -7.02
C THR A 23 -5.33 -10.47 -8.36
N PRO A 24 -6.34 -9.72 -8.82
CA PRO A 24 -6.10 -8.61 -9.75
C PRO A 24 -5.07 -7.63 -9.17
N VAL A 25 -4.53 -6.76 -10.03
CA VAL A 25 -3.72 -5.62 -9.58
C VAL A 25 -4.62 -4.64 -8.84
N LEU A 26 -4.20 -4.27 -7.63
CA LEU A 26 -4.91 -3.34 -6.75
C LEU A 26 -4.11 -2.04 -6.61
N ASP A 27 -4.81 -0.92 -6.77
CA ASP A 27 -4.28 0.42 -6.52
C ASP A 27 -4.32 0.73 -5.02
N ARG A 28 -3.18 1.10 -4.45
CA ARG A 28 -2.99 1.47 -3.04
C ARG A 28 -2.59 2.93 -2.87
N ASN A 29 -2.83 3.77 -3.89
CA ASN A 29 -2.40 5.16 -4.05
C ASN A 29 -0.88 5.34 -4.17
N TYR A 30 -0.12 4.73 -3.26
CA TYR A 30 1.33 4.89 -3.14
C TYR A 30 2.11 3.84 -3.93
N PHE A 31 1.44 2.75 -4.31
CA PHE A 31 1.97 1.65 -5.12
C PHE A 31 0.81 0.83 -5.68
N ARG A 32 1.12 -0.04 -6.64
CA ARG A 32 0.21 -1.11 -7.05
C ARG A 32 0.64 -2.42 -6.42
N SER A 33 -0.31 -3.29 -6.12
CA SER A 33 -0.04 -4.55 -5.41
C SER A 33 -0.84 -5.72 -5.97
N ILE A 34 -0.26 -6.91 -5.88
CA ILE A 34 -0.97 -8.20 -6.02
C ILE A 34 -0.71 -9.06 -4.79
N TYR A 35 -1.65 -9.93 -4.46
CA TYR A 35 -1.57 -10.82 -3.31
C TYR A 35 -1.83 -12.26 -3.71
N PHE A 36 -1.16 -13.20 -3.05
CA PHE A 36 -1.42 -14.63 -3.19
C PHE A 36 -0.96 -15.38 -1.94
N ARG A 37 -1.54 -16.56 -1.68
CA ARG A 37 -1.08 -17.45 -0.60
C ARG A 37 -0.22 -18.56 -1.18
N GLU A 38 0.95 -18.77 -0.58
CA GLU A 38 1.78 -19.95 -0.86
C GLU A 38 1.24 -21.19 -0.11
N PRO A 39 1.70 -22.43 -0.40
CA PRO A 39 1.10 -23.65 0.13
C PRO A 39 1.08 -23.79 1.66
N GLY A 40 2.04 -23.18 2.36
CA GLY A 40 2.09 -23.06 3.82
C GLY A 40 1.11 -22.03 4.41
N GLY A 41 0.36 -21.32 3.56
CA GLY A 41 -0.68 -20.37 3.94
C GLY A 41 -0.20 -18.93 4.15
N VAL A 42 1.11 -18.67 4.03
CA VAL A 42 1.66 -17.31 4.14
C VAL A 42 1.13 -16.44 3.00
N LEU A 43 0.64 -15.25 3.34
CA LEU A 43 0.18 -14.26 2.37
C LEU A 43 1.37 -13.44 1.88
N PHE A 44 1.70 -13.58 0.59
CA PHE A 44 2.70 -12.77 -0.07
C PHE A 44 2.05 -11.58 -0.78
N GLU A 45 2.79 -10.47 -0.82
CA GLU A 45 2.49 -9.28 -1.60
C GLU A 45 3.65 -8.97 -2.53
N ILE A 46 3.33 -8.62 -3.79
CA ILE A 46 4.28 -8.05 -4.73
C ILE A 46 3.83 -6.63 -5.03
N ALA A 47 4.52 -5.64 -4.46
CA ALA A 47 4.25 -4.22 -4.60
C ALA A 47 5.30 -3.49 -5.48
N THR A 48 4.85 -2.53 -6.29
CA THR A 48 5.70 -1.65 -7.10
C THR A 48 6.45 -0.65 -6.23
N ASP A 49 7.63 -0.22 -6.69
CA ASP A 49 8.42 0.84 -6.05
C ASP A 49 7.80 2.25 -6.23
N PRO A 50 7.42 2.68 -7.45
CA PRO A 50 6.70 3.93 -7.65
C PRO A 50 5.19 3.78 -7.39
N PRO A 51 4.48 4.90 -7.17
CA PRO A 51 4.98 6.28 -7.07
C PRO A 51 5.66 6.67 -5.75
N GLY A 52 5.36 5.96 -4.65
CA GLY A 52 5.81 6.30 -3.30
C GLY A 52 4.89 7.30 -2.57
N PHE A 53 5.27 7.67 -1.34
CA PHE A 53 4.44 8.51 -0.46
C PHE A 53 4.46 10.00 -0.80
N ALA A 54 5.50 10.50 -1.47
CA ALA A 54 5.60 11.90 -1.88
C ALA A 54 4.68 12.27 -3.07
N VAL A 55 3.67 11.45 -3.37
CA VAL A 55 2.71 11.70 -4.45
C VAL A 55 1.62 12.70 -4.03
N ASP A 56 1.28 12.75 -2.74
CA ASP A 56 0.23 13.57 -2.15
C ASP A 56 0.68 14.31 -0.87
N GLU A 57 1.98 14.28 -0.58
CA GLU A 57 2.64 14.92 0.54
C GLU A 57 4.00 15.51 0.14
N ASP A 58 4.39 16.60 0.79
CA ASP A 58 5.76 17.11 0.70
C ASP A 58 6.72 16.13 1.40
N SER A 59 7.89 15.91 0.81
CA SER A 59 8.90 14.99 1.36
C SER A 59 9.41 15.41 2.74
N GLU A 60 9.41 16.71 3.04
CA GLU A 60 9.82 17.25 4.34
C GLU A 60 8.75 17.06 5.43
N HIS A 61 7.50 16.77 5.04
CA HIS A 61 6.32 16.72 5.91
C HIS A 61 5.55 15.38 5.82
N LEU A 62 6.20 14.29 5.39
CA LEU A 62 5.57 12.99 5.22
C LEU A 62 4.98 12.45 6.53
N GLY A 63 3.71 12.06 6.50
CA GLY A 63 3.05 11.39 7.62
C GLY A 63 2.66 12.30 8.77
N GLU A 64 2.72 13.62 8.59
CA GLU A 64 2.21 14.60 9.55
C GLU A 64 0.69 14.73 9.50
N ASP A 65 0.07 14.42 8.36
CA ASP A 65 -1.37 14.56 8.10
C ASP A 65 -2.08 13.22 7.89
N LEU A 66 -3.39 13.18 8.18
CA LEU A 66 -4.25 12.07 7.78
C LEU A 66 -4.56 12.14 6.27
N LYS A 67 -3.87 11.31 5.48
CA LYS A 67 -4.16 11.09 4.06
C LYS A 67 -5.24 10.03 3.86
N LEU A 68 -6.18 10.31 2.96
CA LEU A 68 -7.26 9.39 2.60
C LEU A 68 -7.25 9.17 1.07
N PRO A 69 -7.57 7.96 0.60
CA PRO A 69 -7.84 7.79 -0.82
C PRO A 69 -9.04 8.63 -1.26
N PRO A 70 -9.09 9.10 -2.53
CA PRO A 70 -10.14 9.99 -3.01
C PRO A 70 -11.57 9.51 -2.72
N TRP A 71 -11.82 8.19 -2.75
CA TRP A 71 -13.13 7.61 -2.47
C TRP A 71 -13.54 7.66 -0.98
N LEU A 72 -12.60 7.92 -0.06
CA LEU A 72 -12.88 8.10 1.38
C LEU A 72 -12.93 9.57 1.80
N GLU A 73 -12.49 10.52 0.98
CA GLU A 73 -12.47 11.94 1.34
C GLU A 73 -13.86 12.47 1.71
N THR A 74 -14.93 11.97 1.08
CA THR A 74 -16.32 12.31 1.44
C THR A 74 -16.72 11.94 2.88
N ARG A 75 -15.89 11.14 3.57
CA ARG A 75 -16.11 10.68 4.94
C ARG A 75 -15.07 11.21 5.92
N ARG A 76 -14.23 12.17 5.51
CA ARG A 76 -13.13 12.73 6.32
C ARG A 76 -13.58 13.15 7.71
N ASP A 77 -14.58 14.02 7.81
CA ASP A 77 -15.08 14.53 9.09
C ASP A 77 -15.44 13.41 10.06
N ARG A 78 -16.10 12.36 9.54
CA ARG A 78 -16.48 11.21 10.35
C ARG A 78 -15.28 10.36 10.76
N LEU A 79 -14.29 10.21 9.88
CA LEU A 79 -13.08 9.45 10.16
C LEU A 79 -12.22 10.18 11.21
N GLU A 80 -12.04 11.48 11.08
CA GLU A 80 -11.32 12.31 12.05
C GLU A 80 -11.99 12.32 13.43
N GLU A 81 -13.32 12.19 13.49
CA GLU A 81 -14.05 12.06 14.76
C GLU A 81 -13.83 10.72 15.46
N VAL A 82 -13.75 9.61 14.72
CA VAL A 82 -13.71 8.25 15.30
C VAL A 82 -12.30 7.68 15.48
N LEU A 83 -11.32 8.22 14.75
CA LEU A 83 -9.94 7.78 14.86
C LEU A 83 -9.32 8.32 16.16
N PRO A 84 -8.70 7.46 16.98
CA PRO A 84 -8.03 7.93 18.18
C PRO A 84 -6.81 8.79 17.81
N PRO A 85 -6.53 9.87 18.56
CA PRO A 85 -5.35 10.68 18.30
C PRO A 85 -4.08 9.86 18.53
N LEU A 86 -3.13 9.96 17.60
CA LEU A 86 -1.82 9.33 17.70
C LEU A 86 -0.78 10.39 18.05
N ARG A 87 0.22 9.99 18.83
CA ARG A 87 1.44 10.77 19.07
C ARG A 87 2.60 9.99 18.51
N VAL A 88 3.32 10.59 17.57
CA VAL A 88 4.56 10.01 17.07
C VAL A 88 5.59 10.11 18.19
N PRO A 89 6.25 9.00 18.61
CA PRO A 89 7.31 9.06 19.61
C PRO A 89 8.48 9.91 19.12
N ASP A 90 9.09 10.70 20.00
CA ASP A 90 10.20 11.62 19.68
C ASP A 90 11.52 10.92 19.29
N GLY A 91 11.52 9.60 19.06
CA GLY A 91 12.69 8.81 18.67
C GLY A 91 13.68 8.48 19.80
N GLU A 92 13.53 9.06 20.99
CA GLU A 92 14.35 8.75 22.18
C GLU A 92 13.86 7.47 22.88
N GLY A 93 14.06 6.30 22.26
CA GLY A 93 13.61 5.03 22.86
C GLY A 93 13.93 3.73 22.13
N LEU A 94 14.85 3.75 21.17
CA LEU A 94 15.48 2.54 20.59
C LEU A 94 16.96 2.50 20.95
#